data_AF-A0A2N5A323-F1
#
_entry.id   AF-A0A2N5A323-F1
#
_cell.length_a   1.000
_cell.length_b   1.000
_cell.length_c   1.000
_cell.angle_alpha   90.00
_cell.angle_beta   90.00
_cell.angle_gamma   90.00
#
_symmetry.space_group_name_H-M   'P 1'
#
loop_
_entity.id
_entity.type
_entity.pdbx_description
1 polymer ?
#
loop_
_entity_poly.entity_id
_entity_poly.type
_entity_poly.pdbx_seq_one_letter_code
_entity_poly.pdbx_strand_id
1 'polypeptide(L)'
;LEKVCYSSTPPRYEYHLTQRGRDFRMVLLALAEWGNRHFAPEGRQMQLVETATQRRVEPVMVDKATGEEIIPGKYAMVPGPAASPLMKYRHEYLLRKREGDSGQKFQPEPYRDASNESDQ
;
A
#
# COMPACT_ATOMS: atom_id res chain seq x y z
N LEU A 1 10.33 -11.83 1.84
CA LEU A 1 10.90 -13.19 1.63
C LEU A 1 12.15 -13.30 2.48
N GLU A 2 12.46 -14.49 2.95
CA GLU A 2 13.73 -14.85 3.55
C GLU A 2 14.37 -15.96 2.72
N LYS A 3 15.69 -15.90 2.55
CA LYS A 3 16.46 -16.87 1.77
C LYS A 3 17.05 -17.89 2.73
N VAL A 4 16.61 -19.13 2.63
CA VAL A 4 17.02 -20.23 3.53
C VAL A 4 17.84 -21.24 2.72
N CYS A 5 19.03 -21.61 3.23
CA CYS A 5 19.84 -22.66 2.63
C CYS A 5 19.31 -24.02 3.11
N TYR A 6 18.95 -24.91 2.18
CA TYR A 6 18.47 -26.26 2.52
C TYR A 6 19.44 -27.38 2.10
N SER A 7 20.46 -27.06 1.31
CA SER A 7 21.53 -27.98 0.92
C SER A 7 22.84 -27.22 0.82
N SER A 8 23.90 -27.74 1.42
CA SER A 8 25.24 -27.13 1.40
C SER A 8 26.12 -27.62 0.24
N THR A 9 25.80 -28.76 -0.37
CA THR A 9 26.70 -29.43 -1.33
C THR A 9 25.93 -30.14 -2.45
N PRO A 10 25.56 -29.43 -3.55
CA PRO A 10 25.83 -28.01 -3.82
C PRO A 10 24.92 -27.07 -3.00
N PRO A 11 25.32 -25.80 -2.80
CA PRO A 11 24.48 -24.79 -2.16
C PRO A 11 23.13 -24.62 -2.90
N ARG A 12 22.02 -24.91 -2.23
CA ARG A 12 20.66 -24.67 -2.74
C ARG A 12 19.84 -23.91 -1.72
N TYR A 13 19.00 -23.02 -2.23
CA TYR A 13 18.21 -22.11 -1.42
C TYR A 13 16.74 -22.21 -1.77
N GLU A 14 15.91 -22.00 -0.75
CA GLU A 14 14.49 -21.79 -0.86
C GLU A 14 14.13 -20.39 -0.34
N TYR A 15 12.99 -19.87 -0.81
CA TYR A 15 12.53 -18.53 -0.47
C TYR A 15 11.22 -18.64 0.29
N HIS A 16 11.27 -18.35 1.59
CA HIS A 16 10.09 -18.43 2.44
C HIS A 16 9.44 -17.06 2.58
N LEU A 17 8.11 -17.05 2.69
CA LEU A 17 7.38 -15.82 2.96
C LEU A 17 7.65 -15.37 4.40
N THR A 18 8.10 -14.12 4.54
CA THR A 18 8.11 -13.42 5.83
C THR A 18 6.68 -13.00 6.18
N GLN A 19 6.45 -12.52 7.41
CA GLN A 19 5.14 -11.99 7.79
C GLN A 19 4.70 -10.85 6.86
N ARG A 20 5.59 -9.90 6.58
CA ARG A 20 5.35 -8.82 5.60
C ARG A 20 4.98 -9.36 4.21
N GLY A 21 5.57 -10.49 3.81
CA GLY A 21 5.24 -11.15 2.54
C GLY A 21 3.84 -11.78 2.53
N ARG A 22 3.42 -12.38 3.66
CA ARG A 22 2.06 -12.89 3.82
C ARG A 22 1.02 -11.77 3.81
N ASP A 23 1.29 -10.69 4.53
CA ASP A 23 0.39 -9.52 4.62
C ASP A 23 0.24 -8.81 3.25
N PHE A 24 1.24 -8.95 2.37
CA PHE A 24 1.22 -8.37 1.02
C PHE A 24 0.19 -9.02 0.08
N ARG A 25 -0.42 -10.15 0.47
CA ARG A 25 -1.45 -10.84 -0.32
C ARG A 25 -2.58 -9.90 -0.76
N MET A 26 -3.00 -8.95 0.08
CA MET A 26 -4.08 -8.02 -0.25
C MET A 26 -3.75 -7.14 -1.46
N VAL A 27 -2.49 -6.70 -1.58
CA VAL A 27 -2.03 -5.90 -2.71
C VAL A 27 -2.03 -6.74 -3.99
N LEU A 28 -1.56 -7.99 -3.91
CA LEU A 28 -1.55 -8.91 -5.05
C LEU A 28 -2.97 -9.18 -5.58
N LEU A 29 -3.94 -9.36 -4.68
CA LEU A 29 -5.35 -9.55 -5.08
C LEU A 29 -5.93 -8.30 -5.75
N ALA A 30 -5.65 -7.11 -5.22
CA ALA A 30 -6.08 -5.85 -5.81
C ALA A 30 -5.51 -5.65 -7.23
N LEU A 31 -4.21 -5.94 -7.41
CA LEU A 31 -3.56 -5.89 -8.72
C LEU A 31 -4.15 -6.91 -9.70
N ALA A 32 -4.45 -8.12 -9.25
CA ALA A 32 -5.08 -9.13 -10.10
C ALA A 32 -6.49 -8.73 -10.54
N GLU A 33 -7.30 -8.13 -9.66
CA GLU A 33 -8.62 -7.61 -10.02
C GLU A 33 -8.53 -6.44 -11.01
N TRP A 34 -7.63 -5.48 -10.76
CA TRP A 34 -7.36 -4.38 -11.69
C TRP A 34 -6.92 -4.90 -13.06
N GLY A 35 -5.99 -5.86 -13.11
CA GLY A 35 -5.52 -6.48 -14.34
C GLY A 35 -6.66 -7.14 -15.12
N ASN A 36 -7.48 -7.93 -14.43
CA ASN A 36 -8.66 -8.58 -15.02
C ASN A 36 -9.70 -7.58 -15.55
N ARG A 37 -9.84 -6.41 -14.94
CA ARG A 37 -10.80 -5.39 -15.39
C ARG A 37 -10.34 -4.66 -16.65
N HIS A 38 -9.03 -4.45 -16.82
CA HIS A 38 -8.49 -3.55 -17.84
C HIS A 38 -7.72 -4.25 -18.96
N PHE A 39 -7.23 -5.47 -18.75
CA PHE A 39 -6.31 -6.16 -19.67
C PHE A 39 -6.75 -7.59 -20.03
N ALA A 40 -8.04 -7.91 -19.88
CA ALA A 40 -8.58 -9.23 -20.18
C ALA A 40 -9.69 -9.17 -21.25
N PRO A 41 -9.39 -8.74 -22.49
CA PRO A 41 -10.40 -8.62 -23.55
C PRO A 41 -11.01 -9.97 -23.96
N GLU A 42 -10.25 -11.06 -23.85
CA GLU A 42 -10.73 -12.44 -24.08
C GLU A 42 -11.44 -13.04 -22.85
N GLY A 43 -11.57 -12.28 -21.77
CA GLY A 43 -12.08 -12.72 -20.48
C GLY A 43 -10.99 -13.08 -19.47
N ARG A 44 -11.40 -13.24 -18.21
CA ARG A 44 -10.49 -13.43 -17.07
C ARG A 44 -9.81 -14.80 -17.15
N GLN A 45 -8.49 -14.83 -17.37
CA GLN A 45 -7.71 -16.07 -17.37
C GLN A 45 -7.52 -16.67 -15.97
N MET A 46 -7.56 -15.83 -14.93
CA MET A 46 -7.55 -16.25 -13.52
C MET A 46 -8.58 -15.47 -12.72
N GLN A 47 -9.25 -16.13 -11.79
CA GLN A 47 -10.22 -15.50 -10.89
C GLN A 47 -10.05 -15.96 -9.45
N LEU A 48 -10.34 -15.05 -8.52
CA LEU A 48 -10.43 -15.39 -7.11
C LEU A 48 -11.72 -16.14 -6.86
N VAL A 49 -11.61 -17.31 -6.23
CA VAL A 49 -12.76 -18.11 -5.81
C VAL A 49 -12.65 -18.46 -4.33
N GLU A 50 -13.80 -18.65 -3.71
CA GLU A 50 -13.89 -19.29 -2.40
C GLU A 50 -13.51 -20.78 -2.54
N THR A 51 -12.55 -21.25 -1.74
CA THR A 51 -12.00 -22.60 -1.90
C THR A 51 -13.05 -23.70 -1.75
N ALA A 52 -13.98 -23.56 -0.81
CA ALA A 52 -14.98 -24.58 -0.51
C ALA A 52 -16.07 -24.69 -1.59
N THR A 53 -16.53 -23.56 -2.11
CA THR A 53 -17.72 -23.49 -3.00
C THR A 53 -17.35 -23.25 -4.46
N GLN A 54 -16.10 -22.87 -4.74
CA GLN A 54 -15.63 -22.39 -6.04
C GLN A 54 -16.39 -21.15 -6.56
N ARG A 55 -17.16 -20.50 -5.69
CA ARG A 55 -17.88 -19.26 -6.04
C ARG A 55 -16.86 -18.15 -6.30
N ARG A 56 -17.06 -17.41 -7.38
CA ARG A 56 -16.28 -16.21 -7.68
C ARG A 56 -16.40 -15.18 -6.57
N VAL A 57 -15.26 -14.60 -6.19
CA VAL A 57 -15.15 -13.52 -5.22
C VAL A 57 -14.68 -12.27 -5.95
N GLU A 58 -15.40 -11.17 -5.75
CA GLU A 58 -14.93 -9.83 -6.11
C GLU A 58 -14.34 -9.19 -4.85
N PRO A 59 -13.01 -8.98 -4.78
CA PRO A 59 -12.38 -8.42 -3.60
C PRO A 59 -12.69 -6.92 -3.50
N VAL A 60 -13.20 -6.50 -2.33
CA VAL A 60 -13.41 -5.09 -1.96
C VAL A 60 -12.63 -4.75 -0.70
N MET A 61 -12.25 -3.48 -0.56
CA MET A 61 -11.61 -2.97 0.65
C MET A 61 -12.68 -2.36 1.55
N VAL A 62 -12.74 -2.81 2.80
CA VAL A 62 -13.69 -2.29 3.79
C VAL A 62 -12.95 -1.71 4.98
N ASP A 63 -13.56 -0.71 5.63
CA ASP A 63 -13.19 -0.37 7.00
C ASP A 63 -13.60 -1.52 7.92
N LYS A 64 -12.65 -2.02 8.71
CA LYS A 64 -12.87 -3.16 9.59
C LYS A 64 -13.87 -2.85 10.70
N ALA A 65 -13.92 -1.61 11.18
CA ALA A 65 -14.78 -1.25 12.32
C ALA A 65 -16.25 -1.17 11.92
N THR A 66 -16.55 -0.61 10.74
CA THR A 66 -17.91 -0.39 10.26
C THR A 66 -18.40 -1.44 9.27
N GLY A 67 -17.49 -2.12 8.57
CA GLY A 67 -17.80 -3.01 7.45
C GLY A 67 -18.12 -2.28 6.15
N GLU A 68 -18.04 -0.94 6.13
CA GLU A 68 -18.33 -0.13 4.95
C GLU A 68 -17.18 -0.18 3.93
N GLU A 69 -17.51 -0.19 2.64
CA GLU A 69 -16.53 -0.14 1.56
C GLU A 69 -15.79 1.20 1.50
N ILE A 70 -14.48 1.15 1.31
CA ILE A 70 -13.62 2.32 1.12
C ILE A 70 -13.80 2.86 -0.30
N ILE A 71 -14.76 3.76 -0.46
CA ILE A 71 -15.08 4.39 -1.75
C ILE A 71 -14.37 5.75 -1.94
N PRO A 72 -14.04 6.14 -3.20
CA PRO A 72 -13.54 7.47 -3.49
C PRO A 72 -14.48 8.58 -2.98
N GLY A 73 -13.91 9.65 -2.42
CA GLY A 73 -14.65 10.84 -2.00
C GLY A 73 -15.23 10.80 -0.58
N LYS A 74 -15.51 9.61 -0.01
CA LYS A 74 -15.96 9.47 1.38
C LYS A 74 -14.81 9.49 2.39
N TYR A 75 -13.66 8.93 2.02
CA TYR A 75 -12.49 8.80 2.88
C TYR A 75 -11.34 9.69 2.40
N ALA A 76 -10.53 10.19 3.34
CA ALA A 76 -9.37 11.03 3.05
C ALA A 76 -8.12 10.51 3.78
N MET A 77 -6.97 10.61 3.12
CA MET A 77 -5.67 10.38 3.77
C MET A 77 -5.21 11.67 4.44
N VAL A 78 -4.95 11.60 5.75
CA VAL A 78 -4.46 12.72 6.57
C VAL A 78 -3.16 12.32 7.29
N PRO A 79 -2.31 13.28 7.69
CA PRO A 79 -1.13 12.99 8.49
C PRO A 79 -1.51 12.28 9.79
N GLY A 80 -0.86 11.16 10.08
CA GLY A 80 -1.05 10.43 11.33
C GLY A 80 -0.32 11.10 12.52
N PRO A 81 -0.49 10.58 13.75
CA PRO A 81 0.11 11.12 14.97
C PRO A 81 1.65 11.25 14.91
N ALA A 82 2.31 10.28 14.24
CA ALA A 82 3.76 10.26 14.07
C ALA A 82 4.24 10.90 12.75
N ALA A 83 3.39 11.67 12.06
CA ALA A 83 3.77 12.29 10.80
C ALA A 83 4.89 13.31 10.99
N SER A 84 5.94 13.20 10.17
CA SER A 84 7.04 14.17 10.16
C SER A 84 6.55 15.58 9.79
N PRO A 85 7.29 16.64 10.16
CA PRO A 85 6.97 18.01 9.74
C PRO A 85 6.78 18.13 8.22
N LEU A 86 7.61 17.44 7.44
CA LEU A 86 7.49 17.41 5.99
C LEU A 86 6.18 16.77 5.50
N MET A 87 5.70 15.71 6.15
CA MET A 87 4.44 15.09 5.79
C MET A 87 3.24 16.00 6.10
N LYS A 88 3.26 16.69 7.24
CA LYS A 88 2.24 17.69 7.61
C LYS A 88 2.22 18.85 6.61
N TYR A 89 3.40 19.40 6.30
CA TYR A 89 3.57 20.43 5.28
C TYR A 89 3.04 19.99 3.91
N ARG A 90 3.42 18.78 3.46
CA ARG A 90 2.93 18.22 2.18
C ARG A 90 1.41 18.12 2.15
N HIS A 91 0.79 17.70 3.25
CA HIS A 91 -0.66 17.60 3.31
C HIS A 91 -1.34 18.98 3.21
N GLU A 92 -0.91 19.95 4.02
CA GLU A 92 -1.44 21.32 3.97
C GLU A 92 -1.27 21.96 2.59
N TYR A 93 -0.11 21.77 1.97
CA TYR A 93 0.17 22.22 0.62
C TYR A 93 -0.83 21.66 -0.40
N LEU A 94 -1.15 20.35 -0.30
CA LEU A 94 -2.11 19.70 -1.19
C LEU A 94 -3.55 20.17 -0.95
N LEU A 95 -3.92 20.51 0.29
CA LEU A 95 -5.24 21.08 0.60
C LEU A 95 -5.39 22.47 -0.05
N ARG A 96 -4.43 23.37 0.15
CA ARG A 96 -4.44 24.71 -0.47
C ARG A 96 -4.53 24.64 -2.00
N LYS A 97 -3.77 23.71 -2.61
CA LYS A 97 -3.82 23.50 -4.06
C LYS A 97 -5.19 23.01 -4.54
N ARG A 98 -5.89 22.18 -3.76
CA ARG A 98 -7.28 21.78 -4.07
C ARG A 98 -8.27 22.93 -3.90
N GLU A 99 -8.01 23.86 -3.00
CA GLU A 99 -8.79 25.09 -2.80
C GLU A 99 -8.53 26.17 -3.87
N GLY A 100 -7.63 25.91 -4.82
CA GLY A 100 -7.34 26.80 -5.95
C GLY A 100 -6.13 27.70 -5.76
N ASP A 101 -5.45 27.64 -4.61
CA ASP A 101 -4.18 28.34 -4.42
C ASP A 101 -3.05 27.64 -5.20
N SER A 102 -2.76 28.19 -6.37
CA SER A 102 -1.71 27.73 -7.29
C SER A 102 -0.46 28.61 -7.25
N GLY A 103 -0.48 29.69 -6.45
CA GLY A 103 0.59 30.68 -6.41
C GLY A 103 1.78 30.24 -5.56
N GLN A 104 1.54 29.40 -4.55
CA GLN A 104 2.59 28.96 -3.63
C GLN A 104 3.37 27.77 -4.19
N LYS A 105 4.70 27.92 -4.27
CA LYS A 105 5.60 26.81 -4.62
C LYS A 105 5.78 25.88 -3.42
N PHE A 106 6.02 24.60 -3.70
CA PHE A 106 6.36 23.62 -2.67
C PHE A 106 7.77 23.93 -2.11
N GLN A 107 7.85 24.64 -0.99
CA GLN A 107 9.09 25.02 -0.30
C GLN A 107 9.02 24.65 1.18
N PRO A 108 9.26 23.37 1.54
CA PRO A 108 9.34 22.99 2.95
C PRO A 108 10.58 23.61 3.61
N GLU A 109 10.46 24.02 4.87
CA GLU A 109 11.61 24.34 5.73
C GLU A 109 12.63 23.17 5.71
N PRO A 110 13.95 23.44 5.78
CA PRO A 110 14.95 22.39 5.81
C PRO A 110 14.67 21.42 6.96
N TYR A 111 14.54 20.14 6.64
CA TYR A 111 14.39 19.08 7.64
C TYR A 111 15.65 19.04 8.52
N ARG A 112 15.56 19.55 9.76
CA ARG A 112 16.56 19.31 10.81
C ARG A 112 16.20 17.99 11.48
N ASP A 113 17.03 16.99 11.26
CA ASP A 113 16.89 15.69 11.93
C ASP A 113 17.39 15.82 13.36
N ALA A 114 16.47 15.84 14.33
CA ALA A 114 16.83 15.93 15.76
C ALA A 114 17.58 14.69 16.27
N SER A 115 17.66 13.60 15.48
CA SER A 115 18.44 12.41 15.78
C SER A 115 19.94 12.52 15.49
N ASN A 116 20.41 13.63 14.90
CA ASN A 116 21.83 13.83 14.62
C ASN A 116 22.60 14.62 15.70
N GLU A 117 21.96 14.98 16.83
CA GLU A 117 22.60 15.77 17.90
C GLU A 117 23.10 14.95 19.11
N SER A 118 23.00 13.62 19.10
CA SER A 118 23.36 12.77 20.25
C SER A 118 24.70 12.03 20.16
N ASP A 119 25.58 12.38 19.21
CA ASP A 119 26.94 11.80 19.09
C ASP A 119 28.05 12.88 19.02
N GLN A 120 28.13 13.73 20.05
CA GLN A 120 29.34 14.51 20.38
C GLN A 120 29.73 14.36 21.84
#